data_AF-A0AB74KNW0-F1
#
_entry.id   AF-A0AB74KNW0-F1
#
_cell.length_a   1.000
_cell.length_b   1.000
_cell.length_c   1.000
_cell.angle_alpha   90.00
_cell.angle_beta   90.00
_cell.angle_gamma   90.00
#
_symmetry.space_group_name_H-M   'P 1'
#
loop_
_entity.id
_entity.type
_entity.pdbx_description
1 polymer ?
#
loop_
_entity_poly.entity_id
_entity_poly.type
_entity_poly.pdbx_seq_one_letter_code
_entity_poly.pdbx_strand_id
1 'polypeptide(L)'
;QGVDPIRGPEMRSTGEVMGVGETFAEAFAKAQLGASNTLPRGGRALLSVRNSDIPRIVELAKTMTDLGFELDATGCTAKALEQPGMAVRRLHNVYEGLPHILERIING
;
A
#
# COMPACT_ATOMS: atom_id res chain seq x y z
N GLN A 1 20.07 -0.39 12.37
CA GLN A 1 18.61 -0.33 12.22
C GLN A 1 18.09 -1.75 12.41
N GLY A 2 17.30 -2.00 13.45
CA GLY A 2 16.86 -3.36 13.84
C GLY A 2 15.53 -3.35 14.59
N VAL A 3 14.72 -2.32 14.34
CA VAL A 3 13.38 -2.16 14.94
C VAL A 3 12.38 -2.35 13.81
N ASP A 4 11.44 -3.26 14.01
CA ASP A 4 10.35 -3.49 13.07
C ASP A 4 9.41 -2.27 13.06
N PRO A 5 9.21 -1.60 11.91
CA PRO A 5 8.37 -0.40 11.80
C PRO A 5 6.85 -0.70 11.83
N ILE A 6 6.44 -1.81 12.43
CA ILE A 6 5.03 -2.18 12.60
C ILE A 6 4.41 -1.38 13.76
N ARG A 7 3.20 -0.85 13.52
CA ARG A 7 2.38 -0.24 14.58
C ARG A 7 1.86 -1.32 15.52
N GLY A 8 2.14 -1.15 16.81
CA GLY A 8 1.63 -2.01 17.88
C GLY A 8 0.67 -1.26 18.82
N PRO A 9 0.23 -1.89 19.92
CA PRO A 9 -0.54 -1.22 20.96
C PRO A 9 0.26 -0.14 21.70
N GLU A 10 1.59 -0.21 21.65
CA GLU A 10 2.50 0.78 22.23
C GLU A 10 2.73 1.94 21.25
N MET A 11 2.58 3.18 21.75
CA MET A 11 2.87 4.39 20.98
C MET A 11 4.38 4.57 20.82
N ARG A 12 4.84 4.73 19.57
CA ARG A 12 6.25 5.00 19.21
C ARG A 12 6.44 6.28 18.39
N SER A 13 5.37 7.00 18.09
CA SER A 13 5.42 8.29 17.42
C SER A 13 6.02 9.36 18.34
N THR A 14 6.88 10.23 17.79
CA THR A 14 7.56 11.30 18.54
C THR A 14 6.89 12.67 18.38
N GLY A 15 5.98 12.81 17.43
CA GLY A 15 5.27 14.05 17.16
C GLY A 15 4.00 13.82 16.35
N GLU A 16 3.26 14.91 16.15
CA GLU A 16 1.99 14.94 15.45
C GLU A 16 1.89 16.18 14.55
N VAL A 17 1.02 16.11 13.55
CA VAL A 17 0.78 17.18 12.59
C VAL A 17 -0.71 17.33 12.36
N MET A 18 -1.15 18.56 12.05
CA MET A 18 -2.55 18.87 11.78
C MET A 18 -2.71 19.40 10.36
N GLY A 19 -3.63 18.80 9.61
CA GLY A 19 -4.07 19.32 8.31
C GLY A 19 -5.48 19.91 8.41
N VAL A 20 -5.69 21.08 7.82
CA VAL A 20 -6.98 21.79 7.82
C VAL A 20 -7.42 22.02 6.38
N GLY A 21 -8.64 21.65 6.04
CA GLY A 21 -9.22 21.79 4.70
C GLY A 21 -10.74 21.84 4.75
N GLU A 22 -11.34 22.24 3.63
CA GLU A 22 -12.80 22.33 3.49
C GLU A 22 -13.45 20.94 3.38
N THR A 23 -12.66 19.96 2.93
CA THR A 23 -13.05 18.55 2.86
C THR A 23 -12.11 17.68 3.66
N PHE A 24 -12.61 16.51 4.07
CA PHE A 24 -11.78 15.51 4.73
C PHE A 24 -10.57 15.09 3.88
N ALA A 25 -10.77 14.90 2.57
CA ALA A 25 -9.69 14.51 1.65
C ALA A 25 -8.58 15.56 1.60
N GLU A 26 -8.95 16.85 1.54
CA GLU A 26 -8.00 17.96 1.54
C GLU A 26 -7.26 18.06 2.88
N ALA A 27 -7.98 17.99 4.00
CA ALA A 27 -7.40 18.02 5.34
C ALA A 27 -6.41 16.86 5.55
N PHE A 28 -6.79 15.64 5.12
CA PHE A 28 -5.95 14.46 5.21
C PHE A 28 -4.70 14.55 4.31
N ALA A 29 -4.85 15.05 3.09
CA ALA A 29 -3.71 15.28 2.18
C ALA A 29 -2.69 16.27 2.77
N LYS A 30 -3.17 17.37 3.38
CA LYS A 30 -2.32 18.35 4.08
C LYS A 30 -1.63 17.73 5.31
N ALA A 31 -2.34 16.92 6.09
CA ALA A 31 -1.76 16.23 7.24
C ALA A 31 -0.65 15.25 6.81
N GLN A 32 -0.85 14.49 5.74
CA GLN A 32 0.16 13.57 5.21
C GLN A 32 1.41 14.30 4.70
N LEU A 33 1.22 15.43 4.01
CA LEU A 33 2.32 16.28 3.57
C LEU A 33 3.08 16.86 4.78
N GLY A 34 2.35 17.32 5.81
CA GLY A 34 2.94 17.79 7.07
C GLY A 34 3.75 16.72 7.79
N ALA A 35 3.32 15.45 7.71
CA ALA A 35 4.04 14.29 8.27
C ALA A 35 5.28 13.89 7.44
N SER A 36 5.66 14.69 6.44
CA SER A 36 6.74 14.41 5.47
C SER A 36 6.53 13.14 4.65
N ASN A 37 5.27 12.68 4.51
CA ASN A 37 4.92 11.59 3.61
C ASN A 37 4.64 12.16 2.22
N THR A 38 5.59 12.01 1.30
CA THR A 38 5.36 12.33 -0.12
C THR A 38 4.60 11.18 -0.76
N LEU A 39 3.29 11.38 -1.00
CA LEU A 39 2.47 10.36 -1.64
C LEU A 39 2.72 10.34 -3.16
N PRO A 40 3.00 9.17 -3.75
CA PRO A 40 3.08 9.03 -5.19
C PRO A 40 1.74 9.42 -5.84
N ARG A 41 1.80 9.99 -7.05
CA ARG A 41 0.62 10.29 -7.87
C ARG A 41 0.40 9.29 -9.01
N GLY A 42 1.25 8.27 -9.08
CA GLY A 42 1.24 7.21 -10.08
C GLY A 42 2.43 6.28 -9.86
N GLY A 43 2.62 5.34 -10.79
CA GLY A 43 3.64 4.30 -10.70
C GLY A 43 3.04 2.97 -10.28
N ARG A 44 3.79 2.16 -9.54
CA ARG A 44 3.39 0.80 -9.17
C ARG A 44 3.19 0.66 -7.66
N ALA A 45 2.06 0.08 -7.26
CA ALA A 45 1.70 -0.14 -5.88
C ALA A 45 1.74 -1.63 -5.51
N LEU A 46 2.37 -1.95 -4.38
CA LEU A 46 2.40 -3.30 -3.83
C LEU A 46 1.28 -3.51 -2.81
N LEU A 47 0.40 -4.47 -3.09
CA LEU A 47 -0.73 -4.86 -2.24
C LEU A 47 -0.47 -6.24 -1.63
N SER A 48 -0.23 -6.26 -0.32
CA SER A 48 -0.04 -7.50 0.44
C SER A 48 -0.77 -7.37 1.77
N VAL A 49 -1.95 -7.96 1.86
CA VAL A 49 -2.84 -7.81 3.02
C VAL A 49 -3.17 -9.15 3.67
N ARG A 50 -3.69 -9.10 4.90
CA ARG A 50 -4.22 -10.30 5.58
C ARG A 50 -5.49 -10.77 4.89
N ASN A 51 -5.81 -12.05 5.03
CA ASN A 51 -7.01 -12.63 4.41
C ASN A 51 -8.32 -11.93 4.82
N SER A 52 -8.38 -11.39 6.04
CA SER A 52 -9.53 -10.64 6.54
C SER A 52 -9.80 -9.35 5.78
N ASP A 53 -8.78 -8.75 5.16
CA ASP A 53 -8.88 -7.48 4.44
C ASP A 53 -9.13 -7.67 2.94
N ILE A 54 -9.16 -8.91 2.46
CA ILE A 54 -9.41 -9.24 1.04
C ILE A 54 -10.71 -8.63 0.50
N PRO A 55 -11.85 -8.63 1.21
CA PRO A 55 -13.06 -8.00 0.67
C PRO A 55 -12.90 -6.50 0.40
N ARG A 56 -12.08 -5.81 1.21
CA ARG A 56 -11.87 -4.37 1.13
C ARG A 56 -10.79 -3.99 0.13
N ILE A 57 -9.81 -4.87 -0.11
CA ILE A 57 -8.68 -4.57 -1.00
C ILE A 57 -9.10 -4.50 -2.47
N VAL A 58 -10.15 -5.21 -2.86
CA VAL A 58 -10.65 -5.21 -4.25
C VAL A 58 -11.16 -3.84 -4.66
N GLU A 59 -11.92 -3.16 -3.80
CA GLU A 59 -12.40 -1.80 -4.06
C GLU A 59 -11.23 -0.81 -4.12
N LEU A 60 -10.31 -0.87 -3.16
CA LEU A 60 -9.12 -0.01 -3.14
C LEU A 60 -8.29 -0.20 -4.41
N ALA A 61 -8.05 -1.45 -4.82
CA ALA A 61 -7.28 -1.75 -6.00
C ALA A 61 -7.91 -1.14 -7.27
N LYS A 62 -9.25 -1.15 -7.39
CA LYS A 62 -9.95 -0.52 -8.51
C LYS A 62 -9.69 0.99 -8.52
N THR A 63 -9.87 1.65 -7.38
CA THR A 63 -9.58 3.08 -7.25
C THR A 63 -8.13 3.40 -7.61
N MET A 64 -7.17 2.56 -7.21
CA MET A 64 -5.77 2.74 -7.56
C MET A 64 -5.53 2.59 -9.07
N THR A 65 -6.15 1.61 -9.72
CA THR A 65 -6.08 1.45 -11.18
C THR A 65 -6.70 2.65 -11.90
N ASP A 66 -7.85 3.16 -11.43
CA ASP A 66 -8.51 4.35 -12.00
C ASP A 66 -7.64 5.62 -11.86
N LEU A 67 -6.82 5.68 -10.81
CA LEU A 67 -5.81 6.73 -10.59
C LEU A 67 -4.53 6.52 -11.41
N GLY A 68 -4.45 5.46 -12.23
CA GLY A 68 -3.32 5.19 -13.12
C GLY A 68 -2.17 4.40 -12.49
N PHE A 69 -2.39 3.71 -11.37
CA PHE A 69 -1.38 2.83 -10.78
C PHE A 69 -1.39 1.44 -11.41
N GLU A 70 -0.18 0.91 -11.60
CA GLU A 70 0.01 -0.52 -11.84
C GLU A 70 0.05 -1.27 -10.50
N LEU A 71 -0.45 -2.50 -10.46
CA LEU A 71 -0.57 -3.25 -9.21
C LEU A 71 0.40 -4.44 -9.19
N ASP A 72 1.08 -4.59 -8.06
CA ASP A 72 1.76 -5.81 -7.63
C ASP A 72 1.01 -6.41 -6.44
N ALA A 73 0.88 -7.74 -6.37
CA ALA A 73 0.29 -8.38 -5.20
C ALA A 73 0.89 -9.75 -4.91
N THR A 74 0.76 -10.21 -3.66
CA THR A 74 1.29 -11.51 -3.21
C THR A 74 0.18 -12.52 -2.95
N GLY A 75 0.51 -13.81 -3.06
CA GLY A 75 -0.29 -14.93 -2.55
C GLY A 75 -1.80 -14.84 -2.79
N CYS A 76 -2.57 -14.78 -1.69
CA CYS A 76 -4.03 -14.72 -1.70
C CYS A 76 -4.58 -13.36 -2.17
N THR A 77 -3.85 -12.26 -1.92
CA THR A 77 -4.24 -10.93 -2.38
C THR A 77 -4.25 -10.89 -3.92
N ALA A 78 -3.20 -11.43 -4.56
CA ALA A 78 -3.15 -11.52 -6.03
C ALA A 78 -4.34 -12.31 -6.60
N LYS A 79 -4.61 -13.49 -6.04
CA LYS A 79 -5.75 -14.33 -6.47
C LYS A 79 -7.09 -13.60 -6.35
N ALA A 80 -7.30 -12.85 -5.27
CA ALA A 80 -8.54 -12.12 -5.05
C ALA A 80 -8.74 -10.95 -6.03
N LEU A 81 -7.65 -10.35 -6.53
CA LEU A 81 -7.69 -9.29 -7.53
C LEU A 81 -7.81 -9.85 -8.97
N GLU A 82 -7.18 -11.00 -9.23
CA GLU A 82 -7.26 -11.70 -10.53
C GLU A 82 -8.67 -12.25 -10.80
N GLN A 83 -9.39 -12.72 -9.77
CA GLN A 83 -10.76 -13.25 -9.89
C GLN A 83 -11.75 -12.31 -10.60
N PRO A 84 -11.85 -11.01 -10.23
CA PRO A 84 -12.67 -10.04 -10.96
C PRO A 84 -12.02 -9.52 -12.26
N GLY A 85 -10.90 -10.12 -12.70
CA GLY A 85 -10.24 -9.80 -13.98
C GLY A 85 -9.30 -8.60 -13.92
N MET A 86 -8.83 -8.18 -12.73
CA MET A 86 -7.94 -7.03 -12.62
C MET A 86 -6.52 -7.37 -13.07
N ALA A 87 -5.87 -6.43 -13.76
CA ALA A 87 -4.47 -6.56 -14.16
C ALA A 87 -3.56 -6.33 -12.95
N VAL A 88 -3.01 -7.41 -12.41
CA VAL A 88 -2.05 -7.38 -11.29
C VAL A 88 -0.87 -8.28 -11.62
N ARG A 89 0.35 -7.83 -11.29
CA ARG A 89 1.55 -8.66 -11.39
C ARG A 89 1.74 -9.37 -10.06
N ARG A 90 1.70 -10.69 -10.09
CA ARG A 90 1.94 -11.50 -8.91
C ARG A 90 3.43 -11.51 -8.55
N LEU A 91 3.73 -11.24 -7.28
CA LEU A 91 5.07 -11.36 -6.71
C LEU A 91 5.09 -12.44 -5.61
N HIS A 92 6.27 -12.99 -5.42
CA HIS A 92 6.55 -13.96 -4.36
C HIS A 92 6.94 -13.27 -3.06
N ASN A 93 6.61 -13.91 -1.93
CA ASN A 93 7.26 -13.59 -0.67
C ASN A 93 8.75 -13.96 -0.76
N VAL A 94 9.58 -13.37 0.11
CA VAL A 94 11.05 -13.55 0.04
C VAL A 94 11.46 -15.03 0.09
N TYR A 95 10.72 -15.87 0.83
CA TYR A 95 11.00 -17.30 0.95
C TYR A 95 10.45 -18.17 -0.20
N GLU A 96 9.65 -17.60 -1.12
CA GLU A 96 8.98 -18.34 -2.20
C GLU A 96 9.78 -18.33 -3.52
N GLY A 97 10.91 -17.62 -3.57
CA GLY A 97 11.78 -17.53 -4.75
C GLY A 97 11.51 -16.31 -5.63
N LEU A 98 12.18 -16.22 -6.78
CA LEU A 98 12.13 -15.03 -7.65
C LEU A 98 10.95 -15.07 -8.65
N PRO A 99 10.42 -13.90 -9.07
CA PRO A 99 10.70 -12.56 -8.55
C PRO A 99 9.95 -12.30 -7.23
N HIS A 100 10.65 -11.77 -6.21
CA HIS A 100 10.06 -11.52 -4.88
C HIS A 100 9.97 -10.04 -4.51
N ILE A 101 9.14 -9.74 -3.51
CA ILE A 101 8.83 -8.36 -3.07
C ILE A 101 10.08 -7.51 -2.76
N LEU A 102 11.08 -8.06 -2.06
CA LEU A 102 12.25 -7.28 -1.63
C LEU A 102 13.09 -6.79 -2.81
N GLU A 103 13.31 -7.63 -3.83
CA GLU A 103 14.04 -7.26 -5.04
C GLU A 103 13.36 -6.09 -5.75
N ARG A 104 12.02 -6.12 -5.83
CA ARG A 104 11.24 -5.06 -6.46
C ARG A 104 11.28 -3.75 -5.68
N ILE A 105 11.20 -3.81 -4.36
CA ILE A 105 11.31 -2.60 -3.53
C ILE A 105 12.70 -1.95 -3.68
N ILE A 106 13.76 -2.76 -3.77
CA ILE A 106 15.13 -2.25 -3.93
C ILE A 106 15.34 -1.64 -5.32
N ASN A 107 14.79 -2.26 -6.37
CA ASN A 107 15.05 -1.86 -7.76
C ASN A 107 14.13 -0.73 -8.27
N GLY A 108 13.06 -0.39 -7.54
CA GLY A 108 12.07 0.61 -7.96
C GLY A 108 11.25 0.17 -9.17
#